data_AF-A0AAE5X9M2-F1
#
_entry.id   AF-A0AAE5X9M2-F1
#
_cell.length_a   1.000
_cell.length_b   1.000
_cell.length_c   1.000
_cell.angle_alpha   90.00
_cell.angle_beta   90.00
_cell.angle_gamma   90.00
#
_symmetry.space_group_name_H-M   'P 1'
#
loop_
_entity.id
_entity.type
_entity.pdbx_description
1 polymer ?
#
loop_
_entity_poly.entity_id
_entity_poly.type
_entity_poly.pdbx_seq_one_letter_code
_entity_poly.pdbx_strand_id
1 'polypeptide(L)'
;MQQFSPTIAAVDSGDPKADPAAFRRCLGQFGTGVTVVTAAHGDELVGMTANSFSSVSLDPPLVLWSAKRTSQSFPTFKVATHFAVNILSSDQIALSNHFGRSGGDKFGGVSWKRGIGGAPLLEGTLCSFECRKAAEYPGGDHLIMLGEVERFVRHDRGPLLFAQGRYCMAADFADPTDLSKATGQAHAGGPMNEFMTALMYRAHGVLSAALDEGRHAEGLSVLQSRLMAAIETLPGRTLASLLPELFLGLNAAESTVNELVRMGLVEADASGGLTLTAMGRDRNHALHARARAIEAKELSGISPGEIASCRHVLDKLVRRAPTA
;
A
#
# COMPACT_ATOMS: atom_id res chain seq x y z
N MET A 1 -34.56 7.88 -7.41
CA MET A 1 -33.63 8.11 -6.29
C MET A 1 -33.00 6.77 -5.95
N GLN A 2 -31.70 6.58 -6.20
CA GLN A 2 -31.00 5.40 -5.69
C GLN A 2 -30.93 5.52 -4.16
N GLN A 3 -31.57 4.58 -3.47
CA GLN A 3 -31.39 4.41 -2.03
C GLN A 3 -29.95 3.97 -1.80
N PHE A 4 -29.14 4.86 -1.24
CA PHE A 4 -27.84 4.48 -0.71
C PHE A 4 -28.05 3.78 0.64
N SER A 5 -27.54 2.55 0.69
CA SER A 5 -27.02 1.84 1.88
C SER A 5 -27.83 0.66 2.42
N PRO A 6 -27.24 -0.55 2.42
CA PRO A 6 -27.40 -1.49 3.53
C PRO A 6 -26.65 -0.97 4.77
N THR A 7 -27.18 -1.22 5.97
CA THR A 7 -26.49 -0.91 7.23
C THR A 7 -25.27 -1.83 7.37
N ILE A 8 -24.06 -1.27 7.30
CA ILE A 8 -22.80 -1.97 7.55
C ILE A 8 -22.42 -1.77 9.02
N ALA A 9 -22.07 -2.85 9.71
CA ALA A 9 -21.61 -2.77 11.10
C ALA A 9 -20.23 -2.09 11.20
N ALA A 10 -20.05 -1.20 12.18
CA ALA A 10 -18.76 -0.56 12.43
C ALA A 10 -17.76 -1.56 13.01
N VAL A 11 -16.56 -1.62 12.43
CA VAL A 11 -15.45 -2.47 12.92
C VAL A 11 -14.61 -1.76 13.98
N ASP A 12 -14.40 -0.45 13.84
CA ASP A 12 -13.68 0.41 14.79
C ASP A 12 -14.56 1.62 15.16
N SER A 13 -14.61 1.99 16.44
CA SER A 13 -15.28 3.21 16.93
C SER A 13 -14.72 3.63 18.28
N GLY A 14 -14.69 4.93 18.59
CA GLY A 14 -14.25 5.43 19.91
C GLY A 14 -13.59 6.81 19.89
N ASP A 15 -13.01 7.20 21.02
CA ASP A 15 -12.21 8.42 21.16
C ASP A 15 -10.78 8.19 20.61
N PRO A 16 -10.30 8.98 19.63
CA PRO A 16 -8.94 8.89 19.11
C PRO A 16 -7.82 8.97 20.16
N LYS A 17 -8.06 9.63 21.31
CA LYS A 17 -7.09 9.70 22.41
C LYS A 17 -7.03 8.41 23.23
N ALA A 18 -8.15 7.68 23.31
CA ALA A 18 -8.23 6.42 24.03
C ALA A 18 -7.71 5.24 23.19
N ASP A 19 -7.95 5.24 21.87
CA ASP A 19 -7.38 4.26 20.93
C ASP A 19 -6.76 4.93 19.68
N PRO A 20 -5.49 5.41 19.79
CA PRO A 20 -4.77 5.98 18.67
C PRO A 20 -4.51 4.99 17.52
N ALA A 21 -4.52 3.68 17.80
CA ALA A 21 -4.31 2.66 16.78
C ALA A 21 -5.56 2.52 15.90
N ALA A 22 -6.75 2.46 16.51
CA ALA A 22 -8.02 2.51 15.79
C ALA A 22 -8.15 3.80 14.96
N PHE A 23 -7.82 4.96 15.55
CA PHE A 23 -7.82 6.21 14.79
C PHE A 23 -6.89 6.17 13.58
N ARG A 24 -5.69 5.61 13.73
CA ARG A 24 -4.75 5.41 12.61
C ARG A 24 -5.30 4.46 11.54
N ARG A 25 -5.99 3.37 11.92
CA ARG A 25 -6.66 2.47 10.96
C ARG A 25 -7.77 3.18 10.19
N CYS A 26 -8.51 4.07 10.84
CA CYS A 26 -9.51 4.93 10.18
C CYS A 26 -8.87 5.91 9.20
N LEU A 27 -7.76 6.58 9.56
CA LEU A 27 -7.02 7.45 8.64
C LEU A 27 -6.51 6.67 7.41
N GLY A 28 -6.10 5.42 7.61
CA GLY A 28 -5.65 4.54 6.52
C GLY A 28 -6.75 4.16 5.52
N GLN A 29 -8.03 4.44 5.79
CA GLN A 29 -9.12 4.21 4.81
C GLN A 29 -9.03 5.18 3.63
N PHE A 30 -8.41 6.34 3.79
CA PHE A 30 -8.13 7.25 2.68
C PHE A 30 -6.89 6.77 1.90
N GLY A 31 -7.12 6.27 0.69
CA GLY A 31 -6.06 5.82 -0.21
C GLY A 31 -5.24 6.99 -0.74
N THR A 32 -3.91 6.83 -0.76
CA THR A 32 -2.96 7.87 -1.15
C THR A 32 -1.91 7.32 -2.13
N GLY A 33 -1.24 8.20 -2.88
CA GLY A 33 0.04 7.87 -3.48
C GLY A 33 1.15 7.85 -2.41
N VAL A 34 2.31 7.28 -2.76
CA VAL A 34 3.49 7.28 -1.88
C VAL A 34 4.52 8.27 -2.41
N THR A 35 5.11 9.06 -1.52
CA THR A 35 6.20 9.98 -1.86
C THR A 35 7.43 9.72 -0.99
N VAL A 36 8.61 10.07 -1.51
CA VAL A 36 9.80 10.34 -0.69
C VAL A 36 10.08 11.82 -0.78
N VAL A 37 9.96 12.51 0.35
CA VAL A 37 10.36 13.91 0.44
C VAL A 37 11.83 13.98 0.82
N THR A 38 12.61 14.79 0.12
CA THR A 38 14.05 14.93 0.32
C THR A 38 14.43 16.40 0.50
N ALA A 39 15.51 16.66 1.22
CA ALA A 39 16.07 18.00 1.39
C ALA A 39 17.57 17.91 1.64
N ALA A 40 18.24 19.06 1.56
CA ALA A 40 19.65 19.18 1.91
C ALA A 40 19.91 20.44 2.75
N HIS A 41 20.91 20.37 3.60
CA HIS A 41 21.49 21.54 4.28
C HIS A 41 23.00 21.37 4.37
N GLY A 42 23.75 22.19 3.61
CA GLY A 42 25.18 21.94 3.40
C GLY A 42 25.39 20.59 2.71
N ASP A 43 26.24 19.74 3.30
CA ASP A 43 26.51 18.38 2.83
C ASP A 43 25.54 17.33 3.39
N GLU A 44 24.69 17.69 4.36
CA GLU A 44 23.72 16.77 4.94
C GLU A 44 22.53 16.58 3.99
N LEU A 45 22.26 15.33 3.62
CA LEU A 45 21.12 14.92 2.81
C LEU A 45 20.13 14.16 3.66
N VAL A 46 18.84 14.50 3.55
CA VAL A 46 17.77 13.78 4.24
C VAL A 46 16.67 13.35 3.29
N GLY A 47 16.03 12.23 3.63
CA GLY A 47 14.87 11.73 2.91
C GLY A 47 13.91 11.01 3.85
N MET A 48 12.61 11.17 3.59
CA MET A 48 11.54 10.58 4.37
C MET A 48 10.40 10.12 3.46
N THR A 49 10.02 8.85 3.58
CA THR A 49 8.78 8.37 2.97
C THR A 49 7.58 9.05 3.65
N ALA A 50 6.71 9.66 2.86
CA ALA A 50 5.52 10.35 3.31
C ALA A 50 4.33 10.05 2.40
N ASN A 51 3.16 9.88 3.00
CA ASN A 51 1.88 9.79 2.30
C ASN A 51 0.89 10.88 2.76
N SER A 52 1.41 11.92 3.44
CA SER A 52 0.67 13.12 3.85
C SER A 52 0.71 14.24 2.80
N PHE A 53 1.26 13.96 1.62
CA PHE A 53 1.35 14.91 0.51
C PHE A 53 -0.05 15.27 -0.03
N SER A 54 -0.26 16.55 -0.35
CA SER A 54 -1.44 17.02 -1.07
C SER A 54 -1.12 18.25 -1.92
N SER A 55 -1.81 18.38 -3.05
CA SER A 55 -1.87 19.65 -3.80
C SER A 55 -2.72 20.67 -3.05
N VAL A 56 -2.37 21.95 -3.14
CA VAL A 56 -3.05 23.06 -2.43
C VAL A 56 -3.57 24.11 -3.39
N SER A 57 -2.73 24.59 -4.30
CA SER A 57 -3.06 25.69 -5.21
C SER A 57 -2.39 25.51 -6.57
N LEU A 58 -3.02 26.04 -7.62
CA LEU A 58 -2.45 26.12 -8.96
C LEU A 58 -1.73 27.44 -9.21
N ASP A 59 -2.23 28.56 -8.65
CA ASP A 59 -1.61 29.88 -8.78
C ASP A 59 -1.67 30.65 -7.43
N PRO A 60 -0.53 30.81 -6.73
CA PRO A 60 0.77 30.21 -7.03
C PRO A 60 0.71 28.66 -6.89
N PRO A 61 1.62 27.91 -7.54
CA PRO A 61 1.61 26.45 -7.51
C PRO A 61 2.09 25.92 -6.16
N LEU A 62 1.15 25.55 -5.29
CA LEU A 62 1.45 25.14 -3.90
C LEU A 62 1.12 23.67 -3.66
N VAL A 63 2.02 23.01 -2.92
CA VAL A 63 1.83 21.67 -2.37
C VAL A 63 2.15 21.68 -0.87
N LEU A 64 1.64 20.69 -0.14
CA LEU A 64 1.98 20.49 1.27
C LEU A 64 2.31 19.04 1.59
N TRP A 65 2.98 18.86 2.71
CA TRP A 65 3.12 17.58 3.41
C TRP A 65 3.38 17.83 4.90
N SER A 66 3.26 16.79 5.72
CA SER A 66 3.44 16.88 7.18
C SER A 66 4.68 16.11 7.64
N ALA A 67 5.68 16.82 8.15
CA ALA A 67 6.93 16.25 8.67
C ALA A 67 6.81 15.92 10.16
N LYS A 68 7.14 14.68 10.55
CA LYS A 68 7.09 14.25 11.95
C LYS A 68 8.21 14.90 12.76
N ARG A 69 7.87 15.60 13.83
CA ARG A 69 8.82 16.37 14.66
C ARG A 69 9.89 15.50 15.34
N THR A 70 9.57 14.24 15.62
CA THR A 70 10.49 13.29 16.26
C THR A 70 11.40 12.56 15.27
N SER A 71 11.33 12.86 13.97
CA SER A 71 12.19 12.23 12.97
C SER A 71 13.63 12.74 13.08
N GLN A 72 14.61 11.85 12.87
CA GLN A 72 16.02 12.25 12.78
C GLN A 72 16.29 13.23 11.63
N SER A 73 15.49 13.18 10.56
CA SER A 73 15.59 14.11 9.42
C SER A 73 14.95 15.47 9.67
N PHE A 74 14.17 15.62 10.75
CA PHE A 74 13.39 16.83 11.01
C PHE A 74 14.24 18.11 11.12
N PRO A 75 15.39 18.12 11.83
CA PRO A 75 16.22 19.32 11.93
C PRO A 75 16.65 19.86 10.57
N THR A 76 17.10 18.99 9.65
CA THR A 76 17.51 19.37 8.29
C THR A 76 16.35 19.91 7.47
N PHE A 77 15.17 19.26 7.49
CA PHE A 77 13.98 19.80 6.83
C PHE A 77 13.56 21.17 7.37
N LYS A 78 13.72 21.39 8.68
CA LYS A 78 13.38 22.65 9.35
C LYS A 78 14.28 23.80 8.91
N VAL A 79 15.55 23.56 8.62
CA VAL A 79 16.49 24.62 8.20
C VAL A 79 16.68 24.72 6.68
N ALA A 80 16.37 23.67 5.92
CA ALA A 80 16.45 23.67 4.47
C ALA A 80 15.52 24.72 3.84
N THR A 81 16.02 25.41 2.81
CA THR A 81 15.26 26.41 2.05
C THR A 81 14.38 25.77 0.97
N HIS A 82 14.77 24.59 0.49
CA HIS A 82 14.08 23.82 -0.53
C HIS A 82 13.95 22.36 -0.12
N PHE A 83 12.94 21.70 -0.68
CA PHE A 83 12.75 20.26 -0.60
C PHE A 83 12.25 19.75 -1.95
N ALA A 84 12.46 18.47 -2.23
CA ALA A 84 11.86 17.81 -3.38
C ALA A 84 10.85 16.76 -2.94
N VAL A 85 9.71 16.69 -3.63
CA VAL A 85 8.71 15.63 -3.44
C VAL A 85 8.85 14.64 -4.60
N ASN A 86 9.26 13.41 -4.30
CA ASN A 86 9.42 12.34 -5.28
C ASN A 86 8.25 11.36 -5.17
N ILE A 87 7.26 11.43 -6.08
CA ILE A 87 6.13 10.50 -6.14
C ILE A 87 6.60 9.17 -6.73
N LEU A 88 6.38 8.08 -6.02
CA LEU A 88 6.89 6.75 -6.37
C LEU A 88 6.01 6.02 -7.38
N SER A 89 6.65 5.27 -8.29
CA SER A 89 5.99 4.33 -9.20
C SER A 89 5.77 2.96 -8.54
N SER A 90 4.86 2.16 -9.11
CA SER A 90 4.38 0.88 -8.56
C SER A 90 5.47 -0.16 -8.26
N ASP A 91 6.63 -0.06 -8.91
CA ASP A 91 7.80 -0.93 -8.72
C ASP A 91 8.76 -0.44 -7.63
N GLN A 92 8.55 0.74 -7.04
CA GLN A 92 9.47 1.38 -6.09
C GLN A 92 9.13 1.12 -4.61
N ILE A 93 8.55 -0.05 -4.30
CA ILE A 93 8.29 -0.48 -2.91
C ILE A 93 9.58 -0.53 -2.09
N ALA A 94 10.69 -1.00 -2.68
CA ALA A 94 11.98 -1.05 -2.01
C ALA A 94 12.46 0.35 -1.59
N LEU A 95 12.28 1.34 -2.46
CA LEU A 95 12.65 2.74 -2.20
C LEU A 95 11.78 3.33 -1.08
N SER A 96 10.46 3.10 -1.12
CA SER A 96 9.53 3.49 -0.06
C SER A 96 9.94 2.92 1.30
N ASN A 97 10.26 1.63 1.35
CA ASN A 97 10.68 0.95 2.58
C ASN A 97 12.04 1.47 3.08
N HIS A 98 12.98 1.73 2.18
CA HIS A 98 14.31 2.26 2.51
C HIS A 98 14.22 3.64 3.18
N PHE A 99 13.50 4.59 2.57
CA PHE A 99 13.34 5.94 3.11
C PHE A 99 12.37 6.03 4.30
N GLY A 100 11.54 4.99 4.52
CA GLY A 100 10.62 4.88 5.67
C GLY A 100 11.29 4.39 6.95
N ARG A 101 12.47 3.79 6.88
CA ARG A 101 13.26 3.36 8.06
C ARG A 101 14.01 4.54 8.70
N SER A 102 14.29 4.40 10.00
CA SER A 102 15.09 5.35 10.78
C SER A 102 16.58 5.05 10.68
N GLY A 103 17.40 6.11 10.57
CA GLY A 103 18.86 6.01 10.55
C GLY A 103 19.45 5.36 9.29
N GLY A 104 20.77 5.14 9.32
CA GLY A 104 21.53 4.54 8.23
C GLY A 104 21.87 5.49 7.08
N ASP A 105 22.71 5.02 6.16
CA ASP A 105 22.98 5.72 4.91
C ASP A 105 21.79 5.57 3.95
N LYS A 106 20.91 6.57 3.96
CA LYS A 106 19.70 6.58 3.13
C LYS A 106 19.99 6.79 1.65
N PHE A 107 21.15 7.32 1.28
CA PHE A 107 21.48 7.65 -0.10
C PHE A 107 22.53 6.71 -0.71
N GLY A 108 23.22 5.92 0.11
CA GLY A 108 24.08 4.83 -0.33
C GLY A 108 23.33 3.82 -1.21
N GLY A 109 23.84 3.59 -2.42
CA GLY A 109 23.24 2.66 -3.39
C GLY A 109 21.94 3.15 -4.04
N VAL A 110 21.45 4.35 -3.71
CA VAL A 110 20.29 4.95 -4.36
C VAL A 110 20.75 5.86 -5.49
N SER A 111 20.17 5.72 -6.68
CA SER A 111 20.42 6.63 -7.80
C SER A 111 19.61 7.92 -7.65
N TRP A 112 20.31 9.04 -7.57
CA TRP A 112 19.71 10.37 -7.46
C TRP A 112 20.60 11.43 -8.10
N LYS A 113 20.01 12.58 -8.38
CA LYS A 113 20.72 13.78 -8.83
C LYS A 113 20.37 14.99 -7.98
N ARG A 114 21.24 15.99 -7.96
CA ARG A 114 21.03 17.22 -7.19
C ARG A 114 20.00 18.12 -7.87
N GLY A 115 18.93 18.46 -7.15
CA GLY A 115 17.93 19.45 -7.56
C GLY A 115 18.19 20.85 -6.95
N ILE A 116 17.21 21.73 -7.08
CA ILE A 116 17.21 23.09 -6.54
C ILE A 116 17.42 23.06 -5.01
N GLY A 117 18.24 23.98 -4.51
CA GLY A 117 18.61 24.06 -3.09
C GLY A 117 19.39 22.82 -2.58
N GLY A 118 19.86 21.96 -3.49
CA GLY A 118 20.59 20.75 -3.15
C GLY A 118 19.71 19.53 -2.85
N ALA A 119 18.38 19.66 -2.88
CA ALA A 119 17.46 18.57 -2.56
C ALA A 119 17.60 17.40 -3.56
N PRO A 120 17.82 16.16 -3.10
CA PRO A 120 17.95 15.00 -3.98
C PRO A 120 16.69 14.66 -4.80
N LEU A 121 16.83 14.53 -6.11
CA LEU A 121 15.81 13.99 -7.02
C LEU A 121 16.10 12.52 -7.26
N LEU A 122 15.18 11.64 -6.87
CA LEU A 122 15.34 10.20 -7.00
C LEU A 122 14.99 9.75 -8.42
N GLU A 123 15.85 8.90 -9.01
CA GLU A 123 15.66 8.41 -10.38
C GLU A 123 14.52 7.38 -10.47
N GLY A 124 13.87 7.32 -11.64
CA GLY A 124 12.78 6.39 -11.91
C GLY A 124 11.46 6.70 -11.19
N THR A 125 11.33 7.84 -10.51
CA THR A 125 10.08 8.24 -9.87
C THR A 125 8.97 8.50 -10.88
N LEU A 126 7.71 8.42 -10.46
CA LEU A 126 6.56 8.76 -11.31
C LEU A 126 6.52 10.26 -11.60
N CYS A 127 6.82 11.08 -10.59
CA CYS A 127 6.80 12.53 -10.69
C CYS A 127 7.74 13.10 -9.63
N SER A 128 8.39 14.22 -9.93
CA SER A 128 9.17 14.98 -8.95
C SER A 128 8.78 16.45 -8.96
N PHE A 129 8.61 17.04 -7.79
CA PHE A 129 8.43 18.48 -7.60
C PHE A 129 9.62 19.04 -6.83
N GLU A 130 10.25 20.07 -7.36
CA GLU A 130 11.27 20.86 -6.67
C GLU A 130 10.60 22.09 -6.08
N CYS A 131 10.61 22.19 -4.75
CA CYS A 131 9.80 23.16 -4.02
C CYS A 131 10.68 24.09 -3.19
N ARG A 132 10.45 25.40 -3.31
CA ARG A 132 10.90 26.37 -2.30
C ARG A 132 9.96 26.30 -1.10
N LYS A 133 10.52 26.26 0.10
CA LYS A 133 9.72 26.29 1.33
C LYS A 133 9.05 27.66 1.48
N ALA A 134 7.73 27.69 1.33
CA ALA A 134 6.94 28.92 1.34
C ALA A 134 6.49 29.29 2.76
N ALA A 135 6.00 28.31 3.52
CA ALA A 135 5.54 28.51 4.90
C ALA A 135 5.57 27.22 5.71
N GLU A 136 5.44 27.35 7.03
CA GLU A 136 5.33 26.23 7.95
C GLU A 136 4.19 26.49 8.94
N TYR A 137 3.38 25.47 9.21
CA TYR A 137 2.24 25.58 10.12
C TYR A 137 2.29 24.50 11.21
N PRO A 138 1.91 24.82 12.47
CA PRO A 138 1.75 23.80 13.51
C PRO A 138 0.70 22.75 13.12
N GLY A 139 1.04 21.46 13.25
CA GLY A 139 0.15 20.33 12.97
C GLY A 139 0.16 19.29 14.08
N GLY A 140 0.15 19.73 15.35
CA GLY A 140 0.30 18.84 16.50
C GLY A 140 1.72 18.24 16.60
N ASP A 141 1.82 16.91 16.58
CA ASP A 141 3.09 16.17 16.59
C ASP A 141 3.85 16.25 15.25
N HIS A 142 3.26 16.89 14.24
CA HIS A 142 3.87 17.21 12.96
C HIS A 142 4.06 18.73 12.76
N LEU A 143 4.87 19.06 11.76
CA LEU A 143 4.94 20.39 11.16
C LEU A 143 4.45 20.29 9.71
N ILE A 144 3.45 21.09 9.34
CA ILE A 144 2.96 21.16 7.98
C ILE A 144 3.91 22.06 7.20
N MET A 145 4.51 21.50 6.15
CA MET A 145 5.44 22.18 5.26
C MET A 145 4.69 22.57 3.99
N LEU A 146 4.57 23.88 3.73
CA LEU A 146 4.02 24.40 2.48
C LEU A 146 5.17 24.71 1.52
N GLY A 147 5.11 24.15 0.32
CA GLY A 147 6.10 24.37 -0.73
C GLY A 147 5.48 25.02 -1.96
N GLU A 148 6.18 26.00 -2.51
CA GLU A 148 5.90 26.56 -3.84
C GLU A 148 6.73 25.80 -4.86
N VAL A 149 6.06 25.21 -5.86
CA VAL A 149 6.70 24.37 -6.87
C VAL A 149 7.39 25.28 -7.90
N GLU A 150 8.71 25.18 -7.99
CA GLU A 150 9.53 25.94 -8.94
C GLU A 150 9.82 25.14 -10.21
N ARG A 151 9.92 23.81 -10.08
CA ARG A 151 10.12 22.89 -11.21
C ARG A 151 9.42 21.56 -10.94
N PHE A 152 8.94 20.93 -12.01
CA PHE A 152 8.38 19.58 -11.93
C PHE A 152 8.72 18.75 -13.16
N VAL A 153 8.70 17.42 -12.99
CA VAL A 153 8.83 16.43 -14.07
C VAL A 153 7.82 15.32 -13.81
N ARG A 154 7.17 14.82 -14.88
CA ARG A 154 6.27 13.66 -14.84
C ARG A 154 6.78 12.59 -15.81
N HIS A 155 6.70 11.34 -15.39
CA HIS A 155 6.94 10.16 -16.21
C HIS A 155 5.64 9.37 -16.40
N ASP A 156 5.59 8.56 -17.46
CA ASP A 156 4.42 7.76 -17.80
C ASP A 156 4.55 6.34 -17.23
N ARG A 157 4.11 6.16 -15.97
CA ARG A 157 4.24 4.91 -15.21
C ARG A 157 3.02 4.72 -14.29
N GLY A 158 2.81 3.52 -13.77
CA GLY A 158 1.80 3.27 -12.74
C GLY A 158 2.20 3.83 -11.36
N PRO A 159 1.28 4.42 -10.58
CA PRO A 159 1.58 4.94 -9.24
C PRO A 159 1.71 3.82 -8.20
N LEU A 160 2.59 4.01 -7.23
CA LEU A 160 2.54 3.25 -5.98
C LEU A 160 1.45 3.82 -5.09
N LEU A 161 0.44 3.02 -4.79
CA LEU A 161 -0.64 3.41 -3.88
C LEU A 161 -0.41 2.84 -2.48
N PHE A 162 -0.93 3.54 -1.48
CA PHE A 162 -0.98 3.09 -0.11
C PHE A 162 -2.36 3.32 0.48
N ALA A 163 -3.00 2.22 0.89
CA ALA A 163 -4.33 2.24 1.50
C ALA A 163 -4.43 1.11 2.54
N GLN A 164 -5.10 1.38 3.66
CA GLN A 164 -5.36 0.41 4.73
C GLN A 164 -4.09 -0.33 5.20
N GLY A 165 -2.95 0.37 5.26
CA GLY A 165 -1.67 -0.21 5.67
C GLY A 165 -0.93 -1.03 4.61
N ARG A 166 -1.40 -1.03 3.35
CA ARG A 166 -0.92 -1.90 2.27
C ARG A 166 -0.42 -1.10 1.09
N TYR A 167 0.58 -1.62 0.40
CA TYR A 167 0.85 -1.18 -0.96
C TYR A 167 -0.21 -1.77 -1.89
N CYS A 168 -0.77 -0.92 -2.73
CA CYS A 168 -1.81 -1.26 -3.69
C CYS A 168 -1.34 -0.86 -5.09
N MET A 169 -1.89 -1.54 -6.10
CA MET A 169 -1.76 -1.11 -7.48
C MET A 169 -3.00 -0.30 -7.85
N ALA A 170 -2.79 0.74 -8.68
CA ALA A 170 -3.91 1.36 -9.37
C ALA A 170 -4.53 0.35 -10.33
N ALA A 171 -5.85 0.42 -10.40
CA ALA A 171 -6.69 -0.54 -11.06
C ALA A 171 -7.64 0.30 -11.91
N ASP A 172 -7.48 0.31 -13.23
CA ASP A 172 -8.35 1.08 -14.12
C ASP A 172 -9.71 0.39 -14.25
N PHE A 173 -10.76 1.04 -13.73
CA PHE A 173 -12.13 0.57 -13.91
C PHE A 173 -12.80 1.37 -15.03
N ALA A 174 -13.41 0.66 -15.99
CA ALA A 174 -14.45 1.27 -16.81
C ALA A 174 -15.68 1.51 -15.92
N ASP A 175 -16.35 2.66 -16.07
CA ASP A 175 -17.56 2.97 -15.30
C ASP A 175 -18.57 1.81 -15.42
N PRO A 176 -18.99 1.17 -14.31
CA PRO A 176 -19.98 0.09 -14.34
C PRO A 176 -21.32 0.52 -14.98
N THR A 177 -21.66 1.80 -14.93
CA THR A 177 -22.87 2.34 -15.57
C THR A 177 -22.78 2.37 -17.10
N ASP A 178 -21.57 2.40 -17.67
CA ASP A 178 -21.35 2.21 -19.11
C ASP A 178 -21.37 0.73 -19.50
N LEU A 179 -20.81 -0.15 -18.66
CA LEU A 179 -20.83 -1.60 -18.90
C LEU A 179 -22.24 -2.20 -18.85
N SER A 180 -23.09 -1.73 -17.93
CA SER A 180 -24.48 -2.18 -17.83
C SER A 180 -25.34 -1.71 -19.01
N LYS A 181 -25.04 -0.58 -19.65
CA LYS A 181 -25.67 -0.15 -20.91
C LYS A 181 -25.17 -0.92 -22.13
N ALA A 182 -23.94 -1.45 -22.05
CA ALA A 182 -23.35 -2.32 -23.06
C ALA A 182 -23.82 -3.78 -22.97
N THR A 183 -24.79 -4.10 -22.11
CA THR A 183 -25.37 -5.44 -22.04
C THR A 183 -26.34 -5.67 -23.20
N GLY A 184 -25.82 -6.25 -24.27
CA GLY A 184 -26.62 -6.74 -25.38
C GLY A 184 -25.83 -7.50 -26.43
N GLN A 185 -24.57 -7.11 -26.69
CA GLN A 185 -23.73 -7.76 -27.70
C GLN A 185 -22.25 -7.32 -27.70
N ALA A 186 -21.88 -6.28 -26.96
CA ALA A 186 -20.50 -5.78 -26.96
C ALA A 186 -19.69 -6.54 -25.91
N HIS A 187 -18.79 -7.43 -26.33
CA HIS A 187 -17.49 -7.75 -25.68
C HIS A 187 -16.93 -9.12 -26.12
N ALA A 188 -17.70 -10.00 -26.76
CA ALA A 188 -17.10 -11.15 -27.43
C ALA A 188 -16.36 -10.68 -28.69
N GLY A 189 -15.04 -10.46 -28.58
CA GLY A 189 -14.15 -10.20 -29.74
C GLY A 189 -13.60 -8.77 -29.92
N GLY A 190 -13.70 -7.89 -28.92
CA GLY A 190 -13.00 -6.60 -28.97
C GLY A 190 -11.52 -6.70 -28.56
N PRO A 191 -10.62 -5.78 -28.98
CA PRO A 191 -9.19 -5.79 -28.64
C PRO A 191 -8.91 -5.88 -27.12
N MET A 192 -9.83 -5.34 -26.31
CA MET A 192 -9.76 -5.40 -24.85
C MET A 192 -9.96 -6.80 -24.25
N ASN A 193 -10.54 -7.76 -24.97
CA ASN A 193 -10.66 -9.17 -24.53
C ASN A 193 -9.71 -10.11 -25.28
N GLU A 194 -8.92 -9.56 -26.21
CA GLU A 194 -7.88 -10.28 -26.94
C GLU A 194 -6.68 -10.59 -26.04
N PHE A 195 -6.37 -9.71 -25.09
CA PHE A 195 -5.24 -9.86 -24.19
C PHE A 195 -5.62 -10.48 -22.85
N MET A 196 -4.85 -11.50 -22.45
CA MET A 196 -5.03 -12.21 -21.18
C MET A 196 -5.00 -11.28 -19.95
N THR A 197 -4.20 -10.22 -19.98
CA THR A 197 -4.06 -9.25 -18.88
C THR A 197 -5.38 -8.57 -18.51
N ALA A 198 -6.19 -8.21 -19.52
CA ALA A 198 -7.46 -7.55 -19.30
C ALA A 198 -8.54 -8.52 -18.77
N LEU A 199 -8.49 -9.79 -19.19
CA LEU A 199 -9.32 -10.87 -18.64
C LEU A 199 -8.96 -11.16 -17.19
N MET A 200 -7.66 -11.27 -16.87
CA MET A 200 -7.17 -11.50 -15.50
C MET A 200 -7.63 -10.39 -14.56
N TYR A 201 -7.53 -9.14 -14.98
CA TYR A 201 -7.94 -7.99 -14.17
C TYR A 201 -9.44 -8.02 -13.84
N ARG A 202 -10.30 -8.25 -14.84
CA ARG A 202 -11.77 -8.34 -14.63
C ARG A 202 -12.15 -9.56 -13.79
N ALA A 203 -11.54 -10.72 -14.05
CA ALA A 203 -11.78 -11.94 -13.27
C ALA A 203 -11.35 -11.77 -11.80
N HIS A 204 -10.23 -11.09 -11.56
CA HIS A 204 -9.79 -10.76 -10.20
C HIS A 204 -10.82 -9.91 -9.45
N GLY A 205 -11.42 -8.90 -10.10
CA GLY A 205 -12.45 -8.06 -9.49
C GLY A 205 -13.67 -8.86 -9.01
N VAL A 206 -14.15 -9.82 -9.81
CA VAL A 206 -15.27 -10.70 -9.44
C VAL A 206 -14.91 -11.60 -8.25
N LEU A 207 -13.76 -12.27 -8.32
CA LEU A 207 -13.34 -13.23 -7.29
C LEU A 207 -12.94 -12.57 -5.97
N SER A 208 -12.27 -11.42 -6.02
CA SER A 208 -11.79 -10.73 -4.82
C SER A 208 -12.94 -10.26 -3.93
N ALA A 209 -14.02 -9.74 -4.52
CA ALA A 209 -15.18 -9.27 -3.76
C ALA A 209 -15.84 -10.40 -2.95
N ALA A 210 -16.05 -11.56 -3.57
CA ALA A 210 -16.64 -12.72 -2.90
C ALA A 210 -15.75 -13.25 -1.76
N LEU A 211 -14.42 -13.26 -1.96
CA LEU A 211 -13.47 -13.69 -0.93
C LEU A 211 -13.35 -12.68 0.23
N ASP A 212 -13.51 -11.38 -0.05
CA ASP A 212 -13.50 -10.34 0.97
C ASP A 212 -14.66 -10.49 1.96
N GLU A 213 -15.89 -10.74 1.46
CA GLU A 213 -17.07 -11.01 2.30
C GLU A 213 -16.86 -12.21 3.24
N GLY A 214 -16.29 -13.30 2.70
CA GLY A 214 -15.98 -14.50 3.47
C GLY A 214 -15.00 -14.23 4.63
N ARG A 215 -13.97 -13.42 4.39
CA ARG A 215 -12.99 -13.06 5.42
C ARG A 215 -13.59 -12.24 6.56
N HIS A 216 -14.46 -11.28 6.22
CA HIS A 216 -15.13 -10.45 7.23
C HIS A 216 -15.99 -11.29 8.18
N ALA A 217 -16.60 -12.38 7.71
CA ALA A 217 -17.35 -13.31 8.54
C ALA A 217 -16.49 -14.03 9.60
N GLU A 218 -15.18 -14.14 9.39
CA GLU A 218 -14.24 -14.73 10.36
C GLU A 218 -13.69 -13.70 11.38
N GLY A 219 -14.10 -12.42 11.27
CA GLY A 219 -13.66 -11.34 12.15
C GLY A 219 -12.21 -10.93 11.93
N LEU A 220 -11.63 -11.27 10.76
CA LEU A 220 -10.24 -10.96 10.43
C LEU A 220 -10.15 -9.87 9.35
N SER A 221 -9.17 -8.99 9.49
CA SER A 221 -8.81 -8.07 8.41
C SER A 221 -8.00 -8.78 7.31
N VAL A 222 -7.90 -8.17 6.13
CA VAL A 222 -7.04 -8.68 5.04
C VAL A 222 -5.59 -8.84 5.55
N LEU A 223 -5.11 -7.86 6.31
CA LEU A 223 -3.75 -7.85 6.86
C LEU A 223 -3.48 -9.06 7.74
N GLN A 224 -4.40 -9.31 8.68
CA GLN A 224 -4.33 -10.42 9.61
C GLN A 224 -4.32 -11.75 8.85
N SER A 225 -5.22 -11.93 7.88
CA SER A 225 -5.27 -13.16 7.07
C SER A 225 -3.99 -13.44 6.29
N ARG A 226 -3.41 -12.43 5.63
CA ARG A 226 -2.17 -12.59 4.85
C ARG A 226 -0.99 -12.94 5.74
N LEU A 227 -0.88 -12.25 6.88
CA LEU A 227 0.19 -12.49 7.83
C LEU A 227 0.08 -13.90 8.44
N MET A 228 -1.13 -14.36 8.77
CA MET A 228 -1.34 -15.73 9.26
C MET A 228 -0.96 -16.77 8.20
N ALA A 229 -1.36 -16.59 6.94
CA ALA A 229 -0.98 -17.47 5.85
C ALA A 229 0.54 -17.51 5.60
N ALA A 230 1.22 -16.37 5.68
CA ALA A 230 2.68 -16.30 5.54
C ALA A 230 3.41 -16.98 6.70
N ILE A 231 2.95 -16.78 7.95
CA ILE A 231 3.50 -17.43 9.15
C ILE A 231 3.31 -18.96 9.08
N GLU A 232 2.16 -19.43 8.62
CA GLU A 232 1.91 -20.86 8.42
C GLU A 232 2.83 -21.47 7.35
N THR A 233 3.09 -20.73 6.27
CA THR A 233 3.96 -21.18 5.17
C THR A 233 5.44 -21.17 5.57
N LEU A 234 5.86 -20.18 6.36
CA LEU A 234 7.26 -19.95 6.75
C LEU A 234 7.37 -19.74 8.28
N PRO A 235 7.14 -20.77 9.10
CA PRO A 235 7.10 -20.64 10.55
C PRO A 235 8.48 -20.27 11.13
N GLY A 236 8.46 -19.51 12.23
CA GLY A 236 9.67 -19.09 12.96
C GLY A 236 10.45 -17.95 12.28
N ARG A 237 9.92 -17.40 11.18
CA ARG A 237 10.53 -16.28 10.48
C ARG A 237 10.19 -14.94 11.13
N THR A 238 11.13 -13.99 11.06
CA THR A 238 10.91 -12.63 11.56
C THR A 238 10.01 -11.86 10.61
N LEU A 239 9.27 -10.87 11.14
CA LEU A 239 8.41 -10.00 10.33
C LEU A 239 9.16 -9.39 9.13
N ALA A 240 10.39 -8.92 9.36
CA ALA A 240 11.23 -8.34 8.32
C ALA A 240 11.47 -9.27 7.13
N SER A 241 11.60 -10.58 7.40
CA SER A 241 11.79 -11.59 6.35
C SER A 241 10.50 -12.01 5.65
N LEU A 242 9.34 -11.77 6.27
CA LEU A 242 8.02 -12.06 5.69
C LEU A 242 7.48 -10.90 4.84
N LEU A 243 7.92 -9.66 5.08
CA LEU A 243 7.43 -8.46 4.37
C LEU A 243 7.40 -8.56 2.83
N PRO A 244 8.39 -9.16 2.14
CA PRO A 244 8.36 -9.30 0.69
C PRO A 244 7.14 -10.07 0.17
N GLU A 245 6.61 -11.00 0.95
CA GLU A 245 5.46 -11.85 0.59
C GLU A 245 4.10 -11.18 0.89
N LEU A 246 4.10 -10.14 1.73
CA LEU A 246 2.88 -9.63 2.36
C LEU A 246 2.28 -8.40 1.64
N PHE A 247 3.05 -7.72 0.80
CA PHE A 247 2.70 -6.44 0.18
C PHE A 247 2.33 -5.35 1.23
N LEU A 248 2.96 -5.38 2.40
CA LEU A 248 2.67 -4.50 3.54
C LEU A 248 3.73 -3.43 3.72
N GLY A 249 3.31 -2.27 4.23
CA GLY A 249 4.23 -1.30 4.84
C GLY A 249 4.71 -1.80 6.21
N LEU A 250 5.97 -1.54 6.56
CA LEU A 250 6.62 -2.05 7.77
C LEU A 250 5.80 -1.77 9.05
N ASN A 251 5.36 -0.52 9.22
CA ASN A 251 4.59 -0.10 10.40
C ASN A 251 3.20 -0.76 10.50
N ALA A 252 2.54 -1.02 9.36
CA ALA A 252 1.25 -1.68 9.34
C ALA A 252 1.39 -3.16 9.69
N ALA A 253 2.46 -3.79 9.20
CA ALA A 253 2.79 -5.17 9.52
C ALA A 253 3.08 -5.35 11.03
N GLU A 254 3.84 -4.45 11.64
CA GLU A 254 4.11 -4.47 13.09
C GLU A 254 2.83 -4.32 13.92
N SER A 255 1.98 -3.35 13.58
CA SER A 255 0.69 -3.18 14.26
C SER A 255 -0.18 -4.43 14.16
N THR A 256 -0.20 -5.07 12.99
CA THR A 256 -0.98 -6.28 12.73
C THR A 256 -0.46 -7.47 13.54
N VAL A 257 0.86 -7.65 13.64
CA VAL A 257 1.47 -8.69 14.51
C VAL A 257 1.02 -8.48 15.96
N ASN A 258 1.12 -7.25 16.47
CA ASN A 258 0.74 -6.95 17.85
C ASN A 258 -0.75 -7.21 18.12
N GLU A 259 -1.61 -6.96 17.14
CA GLU A 259 -3.03 -7.31 17.23
C GLU A 259 -3.25 -8.82 17.26
N LEU A 260 -2.61 -9.58 16.37
CA LEU A 260 -2.72 -11.04 16.34
C LEU A 260 -2.20 -11.72 17.61
N VAL A 261 -1.11 -11.18 18.17
CA VAL A 261 -0.58 -11.63 19.47
C VAL A 261 -1.58 -11.33 20.59
N ARG A 262 -2.18 -10.14 20.61
CA ARG A 262 -3.21 -9.77 21.59
C ARG A 262 -4.47 -10.64 21.46
N MET A 263 -4.82 -11.05 20.24
CA MET A 263 -5.91 -11.98 19.97
C MET A 263 -5.56 -13.43 20.33
N GLY A 264 -4.32 -13.73 20.72
CA GLY A 264 -3.84 -15.08 21.03
C GLY A 264 -3.69 -15.99 19.81
N LEU A 265 -3.66 -15.43 18.60
CA LEU A 265 -3.57 -16.18 17.34
C LEU A 265 -2.12 -16.39 16.89
N VAL A 266 -1.21 -15.50 17.28
CA VAL A 266 0.22 -15.55 16.96
C VAL A 266 1.02 -15.48 18.26
N GLU A 267 2.15 -16.17 18.30
CA GLU A 267 3.18 -16.01 19.32
C GLU A 267 4.49 -15.60 18.67
N ALA A 268 5.32 -14.88 19.42
CA ALA A 268 6.65 -14.47 19.01
C ALA A 268 7.68 -15.03 20.00
N ASP A 269 8.73 -15.68 19.49
CA ASP A 269 9.83 -16.15 20.32
C ASP A 269 10.80 -15.01 20.71
N ALA A 270 11.80 -15.33 21.54
CA ALA A 270 12.78 -14.36 22.01
C ALA A 270 13.64 -13.73 20.90
N SER A 271 13.71 -14.37 19.71
CA SER A 271 14.41 -13.87 18.52
C SER A 271 13.50 -13.07 17.57
N GLY A 272 12.21 -12.93 17.90
CA GLY A 272 11.21 -12.29 17.05
C GLY A 272 10.68 -13.20 15.93
N GLY A 273 10.93 -14.50 16.01
CA GLY A 273 10.34 -15.51 15.13
C GLY A 273 8.86 -15.67 15.42
N LEU A 274 8.02 -15.63 14.39
CA LEU A 274 6.56 -15.69 14.52
C LEU A 274 6.04 -17.10 14.23
N THR A 275 5.12 -17.59 15.07
CA THR A 275 4.41 -18.86 14.87
C THR A 275 2.92 -18.70 15.16
N LEU A 276 2.07 -19.50 14.48
CA LEU A 276 0.64 -19.58 14.82
C LEU A 276 0.46 -20.41 16.09
N THR A 277 -0.37 -19.94 17.01
CA THR A 277 -0.83 -20.75 18.15
C THR A 277 -1.78 -21.86 17.66
N ALA A 278 -2.19 -22.78 18.55
CA ALA A 278 -3.22 -23.76 18.19
C ALA A 278 -4.52 -23.08 17.72
N MET A 279 -4.99 -22.08 18.46
CA MET A 279 -6.15 -21.27 18.09
C MET A 279 -5.92 -20.50 16.78
N GLY A 280 -4.70 -19.99 16.56
CA GLY A 280 -4.29 -19.36 15.31
C GLY A 280 -4.42 -20.29 14.10
N ARG A 281 -3.93 -21.53 14.22
CA ARG A 281 -4.03 -22.54 13.17
C ARG A 281 -5.48 -22.92 12.88
N ASP A 282 -6.29 -23.16 13.90
CA ASP A 282 -7.70 -23.49 13.73
C ASP A 282 -8.45 -22.38 13.00
N ARG A 283 -8.20 -21.12 13.39
CA ARG A 283 -8.79 -19.96 12.72
C ARG A 283 -8.30 -19.82 11.28
N ASN A 284 -7.01 -20.04 11.03
CA ASN A 284 -6.45 -19.97 9.67
C ASN A 284 -7.03 -21.06 8.76
N HIS A 285 -7.18 -22.28 9.29
CA HIS A 285 -7.82 -23.39 8.59
C HIS A 285 -9.29 -23.10 8.26
N ALA A 286 -10.06 -22.54 9.20
CA ALA A 286 -11.45 -22.14 8.95
C ALA A 286 -11.55 -21.09 7.84
N LEU A 287 -10.67 -20.07 7.86
CA LEU A 287 -10.58 -19.07 6.81
C LEU A 287 -10.25 -19.70 5.45
N HIS A 288 -9.25 -20.58 5.38
CA HIS A 288 -8.89 -21.29 4.15
C HIS A 288 -10.02 -22.19 3.63
N ALA A 289 -10.73 -22.89 4.52
CA ALA A 289 -11.86 -23.72 4.13
C ALA A 289 -13.00 -22.89 3.53
N ARG A 290 -13.32 -21.74 4.13
CA ARG A 290 -14.30 -20.80 3.60
C ARG A 290 -13.88 -20.22 2.25
N ALA A 291 -12.63 -19.79 2.11
CA ALA A 291 -12.10 -19.29 0.85
C ALA A 291 -12.21 -20.33 -0.27
N ARG A 292 -11.88 -21.61 0.00
CA ARG A 292 -12.05 -22.71 -0.96
C ARG A 292 -13.52 -22.94 -1.33
N ALA A 293 -14.44 -22.87 -0.37
CA ALA A 293 -15.86 -23.05 -0.64
C ALA A 293 -16.42 -21.93 -1.52
N ILE A 294 -16.00 -20.68 -1.28
CA ILE A 294 -16.36 -19.52 -2.11
C ILE A 294 -15.76 -19.69 -3.51
N GLU A 295 -14.46 -19.99 -3.62
CA GLU A 295 -13.81 -20.20 -4.92
C GLU A 295 -14.50 -21.32 -5.72
N ALA A 296 -14.83 -22.45 -5.09
CA ALA A 296 -15.55 -23.55 -5.73
C ALA A 296 -16.94 -23.14 -6.23
N LYS A 297 -17.62 -22.25 -5.52
CA LYS A 297 -18.91 -21.68 -5.93
C LYS A 297 -18.75 -20.74 -7.13
N GLU A 298 -17.79 -19.81 -7.07
CA GLU A 298 -17.55 -18.84 -8.14
C GLU A 298 -17.05 -19.49 -9.43
N LEU A 299 -16.31 -20.59 -9.32
CA LEU A 299 -15.84 -21.38 -10.46
C LEU A 299 -16.82 -22.48 -10.88
N SER A 300 -18.03 -22.51 -10.33
CA SER A 300 -19.04 -23.49 -10.70
C SER A 300 -19.40 -23.38 -12.19
N GLY A 301 -19.39 -24.52 -12.89
CA GLY A 301 -19.62 -24.59 -14.33
C GLY A 301 -18.35 -24.58 -15.19
N ILE A 302 -17.16 -24.41 -14.60
CA ILE A 302 -15.86 -24.58 -15.28
C ILE A 302 -15.30 -25.97 -14.95
N SER A 303 -14.76 -26.70 -15.93
CA SER A 303 -14.27 -28.06 -15.66
C SER A 303 -12.99 -28.04 -14.80
N PRO A 304 -12.75 -29.07 -13.97
CA PRO A 304 -11.52 -29.17 -13.19
C PRO A 304 -10.24 -29.13 -14.03
N GLY A 305 -10.29 -29.66 -15.26
CA GLY A 305 -9.16 -29.63 -16.20
C GLY A 305 -8.81 -28.24 -16.71
N GLU A 306 -9.82 -27.42 -17.00
CA GLU A 306 -9.65 -26.01 -17.39
C GLU A 306 -9.08 -25.18 -16.24
N ILE A 307 -9.61 -25.37 -15.02
CA ILE A 307 -9.10 -24.69 -13.81
C ILE A 307 -7.64 -25.05 -13.57
N ALA A 308 -7.30 -26.34 -13.64
CA ALA A 308 -5.92 -26.81 -13.46
C ALA A 308 -4.97 -26.24 -14.52
N SER A 309 -5.40 -26.20 -15.78
CA SER A 309 -4.63 -25.63 -16.88
C SER A 309 -4.39 -24.12 -16.68
N CYS A 310 -5.44 -23.39 -16.28
CA CYS A 310 -5.33 -21.96 -15.96
C CYS A 310 -4.33 -21.71 -14.83
N ARG A 311 -4.47 -22.45 -13.71
CA ARG A 311 -3.52 -22.36 -12.57
C ARG A 311 -2.08 -22.62 -12.99
N HIS A 312 -1.84 -23.62 -13.82
CA HIS A 312 -0.51 -23.95 -14.33
C HIS A 312 0.10 -22.81 -15.17
N VAL A 313 -0.69 -22.18 -16.03
CA VAL A 313 -0.24 -21.02 -16.82
C VAL A 313 0.10 -19.85 -15.91
N LEU A 314 -0.78 -19.53 -14.95
CA LEU A 314 -0.57 -18.45 -13.98
C LEU A 314 0.68 -18.69 -13.11
N ASP A 315 0.88 -19.90 -12.59
CA ASP A 315 2.07 -20.26 -11.78
C ASP A 315 3.37 -20.09 -12.60
N LYS A 316 3.37 -20.50 -13.87
CA LYS A 316 4.51 -20.27 -14.78
C LYS A 316 4.79 -18.79 -15.01
N LEU A 317 3.76 -17.95 -15.10
CA LEU A 317 3.94 -16.50 -15.25
C LEU A 317 4.53 -15.89 -13.98
N VAL A 318 4.03 -16.28 -12.80
CA VAL A 318 4.53 -15.82 -11.50
C VAL A 318 6.01 -16.18 -11.32
N ARG A 319 6.41 -17.41 -11.64
CA ARG A 319 7.82 -17.86 -11.53
C ARG A 319 8.79 -17.15 -12.47
N ARG A 320 8.30 -16.49 -13.52
CA ARG A 320 9.11 -15.73 -14.48
C ARG A 320 9.29 -14.27 -14.08
N ALA A 321 8.64 -13.80 -13.02
CA ALA A 321 8.80 -12.43 -12.54
C ALA A 321 10.30 -12.18 -12.23
N PRO A 322 10.93 -11.14 -12.81
CA PRO A 322 12.29 -10.81 -12.46
C PRO A 322 12.33 -10.51 -10.95
N THR A 323 13.26 -11.17 -10.25
CA THR A 323 13.64 -10.77 -8.90
C THR A 323 14.14 -9.33 -8.98
N ALA A 324 13.33 -8.40 -8.47
CA ALA A 324 13.69 -6.99 -8.34
C ALA A 324 14.81 -6.80 -7.31
#